data_AF-A0A9X2BXM9-F1
#
_entry.id   AF-A0A9X2BXM9-F1
#
_cell.length_a   1.000
_cell.length_b   1.000
_cell.length_c   1.000
_cell.angle_alpha   90.00
_cell.angle_beta   90.00
_cell.angle_gamma   90.00
#
_symmetry.space_group_name_H-M   'P 1'
#
loop_
_entity.id
_entity.type
_entity.pdbx_description
1 polymer ?
#
loop_
_entity_poly.entity_id
_entity_poly.type
_entity_poly.pdbx_seq_one_letter_code
_entity_poly.pdbx_strand_id
1 'polypeptide(L)'
;MSGAMQGGRPPAGAPAGPGKLAVPFPPLRPRLELDQAAEAIVGDVGDAATALERLLAGNRLVESARLCAHALPRREAVWWACMCARGVPDPALAPADLAALEAAEAWVRRPDEPARRAAMAAAQATGFRSPEAWAAVGAFWSGGSMAPEGAPAVPPAEHFTGAAIAGAVVMASVRVKPERSEQRLARFVASARDIAAGGAGRLPPEAG
;
A
#
# COMPACT_ATOMS: atom_id res chain seq x y z
N MET A 1 12.43 -45.95 31.79
CA MET A 1 11.51 -44.82 32.07
C MET A 1 12.01 -43.63 31.28
N SER A 2 11.39 -43.38 30.13
CA SER A 2 11.85 -42.39 29.13
C SER A 2 11.23 -41.04 29.45
N GLY A 3 12.05 -40.05 29.82
CA GLY A 3 11.61 -38.69 30.09
C GLY A 3 11.53 -37.89 28.79
N ALA A 4 10.31 -37.62 28.32
CA ALA A 4 10.07 -36.74 27.19
C ALA A 4 10.34 -35.28 27.58
N MET A 5 11.36 -34.67 26.98
CA MET A 5 11.57 -33.23 27.03
C MET A 5 10.50 -32.55 26.16
N GLN A 6 9.54 -31.91 26.82
CA GLN A 6 8.56 -31.03 26.17
C GLN A 6 9.28 -29.77 25.70
N GLY A 7 9.35 -29.60 24.37
CA GLY A 7 9.77 -28.35 23.74
C GLY A 7 8.76 -27.24 24.06
N GLY A 8 9.17 -26.28 24.88
CA GLY A 8 8.38 -25.10 25.20
C GLY A 8 8.07 -24.29 23.94
N ARG A 9 6.79 -24.05 23.69
CA ARG A 9 6.31 -23.06 22.73
C ARG A 9 6.82 -21.67 23.18
N PRO A 10 7.45 -20.86 22.31
CA PRO A 10 7.85 -19.51 22.69
C PRO A 10 6.62 -18.66 23.04
N PRO A 11 6.72 -17.74 24.01
CA PRO A 11 5.61 -16.89 24.42
C PRO A 11 5.21 -15.92 23.31
N ALA A 12 3.93 -15.49 23.34
CA ALA A 12 3.33 -14.56 22.41
C ALA A 12 4.12 -13.26 22.28
N GLY A 13 4.12 -12.72 21.05
CA GLY A 13 4.99 -11.65 20.56
C GLY A 13 5.20 -10.48 21.52
N ALA A 14 6.48 -10.21 21.78
CA ALA A 14 6.93 -8.91 22.26
C ALA A 14 6.45 -7.81 21.27
N PRO A 15 6.15 -6.59 21.74
CA PRO A 15 5.86 -5.48 20.84
C PRO A 15 7.08 -5.29 19.93
N ALA A 16 6.89 -5.49 18.62
CA ALA A 16 7.89 -5.12 17.64
C ALA A 16 8.29 -3.66 17.91
N GLY A 17 9.60 -3.37 17.93
CA GLY A 17 10.10 -1.99 18.01
C GLY A 17 9.39 -1.11 16.97
N PRO A 18 9.39 0.23 17.13
CA PRO A 18 8.50 1.12 16.40
C PRO A 18 8.51 0.76 14.90
N GLY A 19 7.45 0.09 14.46
CA GLY A 19 7.36 -0.43 13.10
C GLY A 19 7.46 0.73 12.12
N LYS A 20 7.60 0.47 10.83
CA LYS A 20 7.80 1.53 9.83
C LYS A 20 6.65 2.55 9.73
N LEU A 21 5.57 2.34 10.47
CA LEU A 21 4.45 3.29 10.66
C LEU A 21 4.66 4.27 11.83
N ALA A 22 5.77 4.21 12.57
CA ALA A 22 6.09 5.16 13.63
C ALA A 22 6.60 6.51 13.09
N VAL A 23 5.95 7.01 12.04
CA VAL A 23 6.20 8.31 11.41
C VAL A 23 5.25 9.36 11.97
N PRO A 24 5.61 10.66 11.95
CA PRO A 24 4.73 11.73 12.41
C PRO A 24 3.38 11.71 11.68
N PHE A 25 2.29 11.72 12.44
CA PHE A 25 0.93 11.76 11.88
C PHE A 25 0.50 13.13 11.33
N PRO A 26 0.83 14.29 11.95
CA PRO A 26 0.29 15.58 11.52
C PRO A 26 0.48 15.90 10.02
N PRO A 27 1.63 15.60 9.37
CA PRO A 27 1.81 15.81 7.93
C PRO A 27 0.94 14.90 7.04
N LEU A 28 0.51 13.74 7.58
CA LEU A 28 -0.29 12.75 6.85
C LEU A 28 -1.79 13.01 6.96
N ARG A 29 -2.24 13.63 8.07
CA ARG A 29 -3.64 13.94 8.35
C ARG A 29 -4.41 14.55 7.16
N PRO A 30 -3.92 15.59 6.44
CA PRO A 30 -4.65 16.17 5.32
C PRO A 30 -4.78 15.23 4.10
N ARG A 31 -4.09 14.09 4.09
CA ARG A 31 -4.12 13.12 2.99
C ARG A 31 -5.17 12.03 3.17
N LEU A 32 -5.78 11.95 4.35
CA LEU A 32 -6.73 10.88 4.66
C LEU A 32 -8.17 11.24 4.30
N GLU A 33 -8.45 12.54 4.07
CA GLU A 33 -9.79 13.08 3.86
C GLU A 33 -10.75 12.67 4.98
N LEU A 34 -10.32 12.85 6.23
CA LEU A 34 -11.13 12.51 7.41
C LEU A 34 -12.40 13.38 7.44
N ASP A 35 -13.56 12.73 7.57
CA ASP A 35 -14.79 13.43 7.94
C ASP A 35 -14.76 13.84 9.43
N GLN A 36 -15.77 14.61 9.87
CA GLN A 36 -15.83 15.07 11.27
C GLN A 36 -15.80 13.93 12.29
N ALA A 37 -16.42 12.78 11.98
CA ALA A 37 -16.47 11.65 12.89
C ALA A 37 -15.11 10.92 12.95
N ALA A 38 -14.44 10.76 11.81
CA ALA A 38 -13.10 10.20 11.73
C ALA A 38 -12.07 11.12 12.39
N GLU A 39 -12.23 12.45 12.27
CA GLU A 39 -11.41 13.43 13.00
C GLU A 39 -11.57 13.27 14.52
N ALA A 40 -12.79 13.07 15.01
CA ALA A 40 -13.05 12.83 16.44
C ALA A 40 -12.46 11.49 16.92
N ILE A 41 -12.55 10.43 16.09
CA ILE A 41 -11.96 9.11 16.39
C ILE A 41 -10.43 9.21 16.49
N VAL A 42 -9.80 9.89 15.54
CA VAL A 42 -8.33 10.04 15.50
C VAL A 42 -7.87 10.95 16.64
N GLY A 43 -8.57 12.06 16.89
CA GLY A 43 -8.21 13.03 17.91
C GLY A 43 -6.83 13.65 17.69
N ASP A 44 -6.14 13.97 18.78
CA ASP A 44 -4.73 14.38 18.75
C ASP A 44 -3.82 13.17 18.98
N VAL A 45 -2.92 12.91 18.03
CA VAL A 45 -1.96 11.80 18.03
C VAL A 45 -0.66 12.24 17.37
N GLY A 46 0.46 11.78 17.93
CA GLY A 46 1.80 12.11 17.41
C GLY A 46 2.22 11.28 16.21
N ASP A 47 1.81 10.01 16.14
CA ASP A 47 2.35 9.04 15.19
C ASP A 47 1.27 8.26 14.42
N ALA A 48 1.63 7.78 13.23
CA ALA A 48 0.71 7.10 12.32
C ALA A 48 0.31 5.70 12.81
N ALA A 49 1.11 5.01 13.63
CA ALA A 49 0.72 3.71 14.17
C ALA A 49 -0.45 3.87 15.16
N THR A 50 -0.38 4.84 16.07
CA THR A 50 -1.48 5.17 16.99
C THR A 50 -2.73 5.64 16.24
N ALA A 51 -2.57 6.49 15.22
CA ALA A 51 -3.69 6.92 14.38
C ALA A 51 -4.37 5.74 13.68
N LEU A 52 -3.58 4.79 13.16
CA LEU A 52 -4.09 3.59 12.49
C LEU A 52 -4.93 2.72 13.43
N GLU A 53 -4.47 2.48 14.66
CA GLU A 53 -5.24 1.69 15.64
C GLU A 53 -6.58 2.38 15.98
N ARG A 54 -6.60 3.71 16.11
CA ARG A 54 -7.86 4.46 16.35
C ARG A 54 -8.81 4.35 15.17
N LEU A 55 -8.32 4.52 13.94
CA LEU A 55 -9.12 4.37 12.72
C LEU A 55 -9.69 2.95 12.60
N LEU A 56 -8.89 1.91 12.88
CA LEU A 56 -9.34 0.53 12.87
C LEU A 56 -10.42 0.25 13.93
N ALA A 57 -10.22 0.74 15.16
CA ALA A 57 -11.23 0.63 16.22
C ALA A 57 -12.55 1.33 15.88
N GLY A 58 -12.48 2.41 15.09
CA GLY A 58 -13.64 3.14 14.56
C GLY A 58 -14.19 2.59 13.23
N ASN A 59 -13.72 1.44 12.76
CA ASN A 59 -14.08 0.86 11.46
C ASN A 59 -13.89 1.80 10.25
N ARG A 60 -12.89 2.70 10.31
CA ARG A 60 -12.51 3.65 9.26
C ARG A 60 -11.49 3.02 8.32
N LEU A 61 -11.92 2.01 7.56
CA LEU A 61 -11.04 1.14 6.79
C LEU A 61 -10.42 1.84 5.56
N VAL A 62 -11.14 2.75 4.90
CA VAL A 62 -10.63 3.51 3.75
C VAL A 62 -9.54 4.47 4.21
N GLU A 63 -9.78 5.19 5.29
CA GLU A 63 -8.82 6.12 5.92
C GLU A 63 -7.60 5.36 6.45
N SER A 64 -7.81 4.17 7.01
CA SER A 64 -6.72 3.26 7.43
C SER A 64 -5.84 2.86 6.25
N ALA A 65 -6.43 2.51 5.11
CA ALA A 65 -5.69 2.17 3.91
C ALA A 65 -4.92 3.38 3.34
N ARG A 66 -5.53 4.57 3.31
CA ARG A 66 -4.87 5.82 2.93
C ARG A 66 -3.68 6.13 3.84
N LEU A 67 -3.84 5.96 5.16
CA LEU A 67 -2.77 6.18 6.12
C LEU A 67 -1.59 5.25 5.86
N CYS A 68 -1.84 3.96 5.67
CA CYS A 68 -0.80 3.00 5.30
C CYS A 68 -0.09 3.39 3.99
N ALA A 69 -0.83 3.82 2.96
CA ALA A 69 -0.27 4.24 1.68
C ALA A 69 0.72 5.41 1.83
N HIS A 70 0.41 6.36 2.71
CA HIS A 70 1.23 7.54 2.96
C HIS A 70 2.36 7.32 3.98
N ALA A 71 2.19 6.39 4.92
CA ALA A 71 3.14 6.15 6.00
C ALA A 71 4.23 5.12 5.64
N LEU A 72 3.92 4.14 4.79
CA LEU A 72 4.92 3.14 4.37
C LEU A 72 6.04 3.79 3.54
N PRO A 73 7.29 3.29 3.63
CA PRO A 73 8.34 3.65 2.70
C PRO A 73 7.89 3.42 1.25
N ARG A 74 8.21 4.35 0.34
CA ARG A 74 7.69 4.38 -1.04
C ARG A 74 7.79 3.03 -1.77
N ARG A 75 8.92 2.33 -1.64
CA ARG A 75 9.13 1.01 -2.25
C ARG A 75 8.17 -0.06 -1.70
N GLU A 76 7.92 -0.01 -0.41
CA GLU A 76 7.04 -0.93 0.30
C GLU A 76 5.56 -0.62 0.05
N ALA A 77 5.20 0.66 -0.08
CA ALA A 77 3.87 1.09 -0.48
C ALA A 77 3.52 0.59 -1.91
N VAL A 78 4.46 0.68 -2.86
CA VAL A 78 4.27 0.14 -4.22
C VAL A 78 4.15 -1.38 -4.20
N TRP A 79 5.02 -2.07 -3.45
CA TRP A 79 4.92 -3.52 -3.28
C TRP A 79 3.55 -3.93 -2.71
N TRP A 80 3.09 -3.21 -1.69
CA TRP A 80 1.78 -3.42 -1.09
C TRP A 80 0.64 -3.25 -2.09
N ALA A 81 0.67 -2.21 -2.94
CA ALA A 81 -0.30 -2.05 -4.01
C ALA A 81 -0.31 -3.24 -4.99
N CYS A 82 0.86 -3.73 -5.40
CA CYS A 82 0.96 -4.93 -6.24
C CYS A 82 0.32 -6.15 -5.56
N MET A 83 0.56 -6.33 -4.25
CA MET A 83 -0.03 -7.43 -3.49
C MET A 83 -1.56 -7.29 -3.35
N CYS A 84 -2.07 -6.08 -3.14
CA CYS A 84 -3.52 -5.82 -3.10
C CYS A 84 -4.18 -6.14 -4.45
N ALA A 85 -3.57 -5.74 -5.56
CA ALA A 85 -4.04 -6.07 -6.90
C ALA A 85 -4.05 -7.60 -7.13
N ARG A 86 -2.96 -8.31 -6.83
CA ARG A 86 -2.92 -9.78 -6.96
C ARG A 86 -3.86 -10.51 -6.01
N GLY A 87 -4.14 -9.94 -4.85
CA GLY A 87 -5.05 -10.50 -3.85
C GLY A 87 -6.51 -10.53 -4.31
N VAL A 88 -6.86 -9.75 -5.33
CA VAL A 88 -8.21 -9.68 -5.93
C VAL A 88 -8.09 -9.84 -7.45
N PRO A 89 -7.89 -11.06 -7.97
CA PRO A 89 -7.71 -11.28 -9.41
C PRO A 89 -8.92 -10.79 -10.22
N ASP A 90 -8.64 -10.16 -11.37
CA ASP A 90 -9.67 -9.80 -12.35
C ASP A 90 -9.69 -10.81 -13.49
N PRO A 91 -10.78 -11.57 -13.69
CA PRO A 91 -10.91 -12.49 -14.82
C PRO A 91 -10.83 -11.81 -16.19
N ALA A 92 -11.09 -10.50 -16.26
CA ALA A 92 -11.04 -9.68 -17.46
C ALA A 92 -9.81 -8.77 -17.52
N LEU A 93 -8.76 -9.06 -16.73
CA LEU A 93 -7.54 -8.26 -16.69
C LEU A 93 -6.94 -8.11 -18.09
N ALA A 94 -6.81 -6.87 -18.56
CA ALA A 94 -6.21 -6.62 -19.87
C ALA A 94 -4.69 -6.88 -19.83
N PRO A 95 -4.07 -7.33 -20.93
CA PRO A 95 -2.62 -7.53 -21.00
C PRO A 95 -1.80 -6.28 -20.65
N ALA A 96 -2.31 -5.09 -20.97
CA ALA A 96 -1.64 -3.82 -20.62
C ALA A 96 -1.64 -3.57 -19.11
N ASP A 97 -2.72 -3.92 -18.41
CA ASP A 97 -2.79 -3.80 -16.95
C ASP A 97 -1.86 -4.80 -16.27
N LEU A 98 -1.80 -6.04 -16.77
CA LEU A 98 -0.83 -7.02 -16.30
C LEU A 98 0.61 -6.52 -16.49
N ALA A 99 0.93 -5.95 -17.66
CA ALA A 99 2.25 -5.39 -17.92
C ALA A 99 2.59 -4.22 -16.97
N ALA A 100 1.61 -3.37 -16.64
CA ALA A 100 1.80 -2.30 -15.64
C ALA A 100 2.11 -2.87 -14.25
N LEU A 101 1.39 -3.91 -13.82
CA LEU A 101 1.66 -4.59 -12.55
C LEU A 101 3.08 -5.17 -12.51
N GLU A 102 3.47 -5.89 -13.56
CA GLU A 102 4.79 -6.51 -13.67
C GLU A 102 5.92 -5.47 -13.70
N ALA A 103 5.70 -4.34 -14.36
CA ALA A 103 6.65 -3.22 -14.36
C ALA A 103 6.82 -2.60 -12.97
N ALA A 104 5.72 -2.42 -12.21
CA ALA A 104 5.77 -1.96 -10.83
C ALA A 104 6.56 -2.94 -9.93
N GLU A 105 6.31 -4.24 -10.07
CA GLU A 105 7.07 -5.26 -9.33
C GLU A 105 8.54 -5.32 -9.74
N ALA A 106 8.84 -5.16 -11.02
CA ALA A 106 10.22 -5.10 -11.51
C ALA A 106 10.97 -3.92 -10.86
N TRP A 107 10.33 -2.75 -10.77
CA TRP A 107 10.88 -1.61 -10.06
C TRP A 107 11.05 -1.87 -8.55
N VAL A 108 10.12 -2.56 -7.88
CA VAL A 108 10.28 -2.94 -6.46
C VAL A 108 11.54 -3.79 -6.24
N ARG A 109 11.82 -4.73 -7.17
CA ARG A 109 13.01 -5.60 -7.13
C ARG A 109 14.28 -4.83 -7.47
N ARG A 110 14.22 -3.88 -8.41
CA ARG A 110 15.34 -3.05 -8.85
C ARG A 110 14.88 -1.59 -9.04
N PRO A 111 14.94 -0.75 -7.99
CA PRO A 111 14.37 0.60 -8.02
C PRO A 111 15.32 1.61 -8.67
N ASP A 112 15.71 1.34 -9.92
CA ASP A 112 16.53 2.24 -10.75
C ASP A 112 15.68 3.11 -11.67
N GLU A 113 16.30 4.14 -12.26
CA GLU A 113 15.64 5.10 -13.15
C GLU A 113 15.03 4.42 -14.40
N PRO A 114 15.71 3.49 -15.10
CA PRO A 114 15.11 2.76 -16.23
C PRO A 114 13.84 1.99 -15.85
N ALA A 115 13.85 1.24 -14.73
CA ALA A 115 12.66 0.54 -14.26
C ALA A 115 11.54 1.51 -13.86
N ARG A 116 11.90 2.63 -13.24
CA ARG A 116 10.95 3.69 -12.85
C ARG A 116 10.25 4.29 -14.06
N ARG A 117 10.99 4.57 -15.13
CA ARG A 117 10.45 5.11 -16.40
C ARG A 117 9.62 4.06 -17.15
N ALA A 118 10.06 2.80 -17.15
CA ALA A 118 9.31 1.69 -17.75
C ALA A 118 7.95 1.49 -17.07
N ALA A 119 7.86 1.63 -15.74
CA ALA A 119 6.59 1.58 -15.01
C ALA A 119 5.63 2.69 -15.48
N MET A 120 6.09 3.92 -15.67
CA MET A 120 5.24 5.00 -16.20
C MET A 120 4.75 4.73 -17.62
N ALA A 121 5.63 4.25 -18.50
CA ALA A 121 5.26 3.91 -19.86
C ALA A 121 4.19 2.80 -19.90
N ALA A 122 4.33 1.78 -19.06
CA ALA A 122 3.34 0.72 -18.92
C ALA A 122 2.01 1.26 -18.36
N ALA A 123 2.04 2.14 -17.36
CA ALA A 123 0.84 2.78 -16.82
C ALA A 123 0.11 3.64 -17.86
N GLN A 124 0.85 4.38 -18.69
CA GLN A 124 0.26 5.20 -19.77
C GLN A 124 -0.52 4.35 -20.77
N ALA A 125 -0.02 3.14 -21.09
CA ALA A 125 -0.68 2.24 -22.03
C ALA A 125 -2.05 1.73 -21.56
N THR A 126 -2.37 1.83 -20.26
CA THR A 126 -3.67 1.41 -19.70
C THR A 126 -4.71 2.54 -19.73
N GLY A 127 -4.27 3.78 -19.93
CA GLY A 127 -5.08 4.98 -19.71
C GLY A 127 -5.36 5.28 -18.24
N PHE A 128 -4.58 4.71 -17.31
CA PHE A 128 -4.66 4.94 -15.86
C PHE A 128 -5.99 4.49 -15.20
N ARG A 129 -6.57 3.39 -15.67
CA ARG A 129 -7.92 2.96 -15.27
C ARG A 129 -7.97 1.77 -14.30
N SER A 130 -6.83 1.28 -13.83
CA SER A 130 -6.74 0.05 -13.05
C SER A 130 -5.86 0.19 -11.80
N PRO A 131 -6.07 -0.63 -10.76
CA PRO A 131 -5.16 -0.73 -9.62
C PRO A 131 -3.70 -0.93 -10.03
N GLU A 132 -3.47 -1.77 -11.03
CA GLU A 132 -2.15 -2.10 -11.58
C GLU A 132 -1.45 -0.87 -12.16
N ALA A 133 -2.19 -0.07 -12.94
CA ALA A 133 -1.67 1.17 -13.48
C ALA A 133 -1.24 2.15 -12.38
N TRP A 134 -2.03 2.26 -11.32
CA TRP A 134 -1.73 3.17 -10.22
C TRP A 134 -0.60 2.68 -9.30
N ALA A 135 -0.37 1.36 -9.20
CA ALA A 135 0.85 0.83 -8.60
C ALA A 135 2.10 1.25 -9.41
N ALA A 136 2.03 1.18 -10.74
CA ALA A 136 3.11 1.61 -11.63
C ALA A 136 3.33 3.13 -11.63
N VAL A 137 2.26 3.93 -11.55
CA VAL A 137 2.36 5.38 -11.31
C VAL A 137 3.04 5.66 -9.95
N GLY A 138 2.69 4.91 -8.90
CA GLY A 138 3.34 5.01 -7.60
C GLY A 138 4.86 4.75 -7.66
N ALA A 139 5.27 3.75 -8.44
CA ALA A 139 6.69 3.49 -8.73
C ALA A 139 7.33 4.68 -9.43
N PHE A 140 6.69 5.25 -10.44
CA PHE A 140 7.20 6.43 -11.15
C PHE A 140 7.34 7.65 -10.24
N TRP A 141 6.33 7.97 -9.43
CA TRP A 141 6.35 9.11 -8.51
C TRP A 141 7.20 8.90 -7.27
N SER A 142 7.88 7.76 -7.13
CA SER A 142 8.74 7.46 -5.99
C SER A 142 9.96 8.38 -5.86
N GLY A 143 10.36 9.08 -6.93
CA GLY A 143 11.50 9.97 -6.97
C GLY A 143 11.86 10.37 -8.41
N GLY A 144 13.09 10.82 -8.62
CA GLY A 144 13.59 11.24 -9.93
C GLY A 144 12.83 12.44 -10.51
N SER A 145 12.99 12.69 -11.82
CA SER A 145 12.23 13.71 -12.55
C SER A 145 10.95 13.12 -13.16
N MET A 146 9.84 13.85 -13.09
CA MET A 146 8.61 13.52 -13.80
C MET A 146 8.59 14.04 -15.24
N ALA A 147 9.43 15.03 -15.56
CA ALA A 147 9.53 15.58 -16.91
C ALA A 147 10.13 14.56 -17.89
N PRO A 148 9.91 14.72 -19.21
CA PRO A 148 10.59 13.94 -20.24
C PRO A 148 12.12 13.97 -20.07
N GLU A 149 12.80 12.94 -20.57
CA GLU A 149 14.25 12.90 -20.54
C GLU A 149 14.86 14.07 -21.33
N GLY A 150 15.92 14.67 -20.79
CA GLY A 150 16.55 15.88 -21.35
C GLY A 150 15.85 17.20 -21.02
N ALA A 151 14.63 17.18 -20.48
CA ALA A 151 13.95 18.39 -19.99
C ALA A 151 14.43 18.78 -18.57
N PRO A 152 14.20 20.04 -18.13
CA PRO A 152 14.47 20.45 -16.75
C PRO A 152 13.81 19.51 -15.73
N ALA A 153 14.54 19.22 -14.65
CA ALA A 153 14.08 18.27 -13.64
C ALA A 153 12.84 18.79 -12.89
N VAL A 154 11.80 17.97 -12.80
CA VAL A 154 10.58 18.26 -12.04
C VAL A 154 10.35 17.12 -11.04
N PRO A 155 10.75 17.26 -9.77
CA PRO A 155 10.57 16.20 -8.79
C PRO A 155 9.09 16.00 -8.45
N PRO A 156 8.65 14.76 -8.15
CA PRO A 156 7.32 14.51 -7.61
C PRO A 156 7.16 15.18 -6.24
N ALA A 157 5.98 15.70 -5.96
CA ALA A 157 5.68 16.19 -4.61
C ALA A 157 5.69 15.01 -3.63
N GLU A 158 6.06 15.27 -2.38
CA GLU A 158 6.32 14.22 -1.38
C GLU A 158 5.19 13.20 -1.20
N HIS A 159 3.94 13.65 -1.36
CA HIS A 159 2.73 12.85 -1.16
C HIS A 159 2.27 12.06 -2.39
N PHE A 160 2.88 12.24 -3.57
CA PHE A 160 2.38 11.68 -4.83
C PHE A 160 2.37 10.15 -4.83
N THR A 161 3.44 9.48 -4.38
CA THR A 161 3.45 8.02 -4.28
C THR A 161 2.32 7.52 -3.38
N GLY A 162 2.16 8.09 -2.18
CA GLY A 162 1.11 7.68 -1.26
C GLY A 162 -0.30 7.87 -1.84
N ALA A 163 -0.54 8.95 -2.59
CA ALA A 163 -1.81 9.19 -3.27
C ALA A 163 -2.09 8.15 -4.35
N ALA A 164 -1.09 7.80 -5.18
CA ALA A 164 -1.22 6.76 -6.19
C ALA A 164 -1.50 5.39 -5.56
N ILE A 165 -0.79 5.05 -4.47
CA ILE A 165 -0.98 3.78 -3.76
C ILE A 165 -2.35 3.72 -3.08
N ALA A 166 -2.81 4.81 -2.46
CA ALA A 166 -4.14 4.90 -1.88
C ALA A 166 -5.22 4.65 -2.94
N GLY A 167 -5.09 5.29 -4.11
CA GLY A 167 -5.97 5.05 -5.26
C GLY A 167 -5.96 3.60 -5.71
N ALA A 168 -4.78 3.01 -5.91
CA ALA A 168 -4.62 1.62 -6.30
C ALA A 168 -5.34 0.65 -5.35
N VAL A 169 -5.15 0.83 -4.04
CA VAL A 169 -5.72 -0.05 -3.01
C VAL A 169 -7.24 0.10 -2.91
N VAL A 170 -7.77 1.32 -2.97
CA VAL A 170 -9.22 1.55 -2.97
C VAL A 170 -9.88 1.00 -4.23
N MET A 171 -9.27 1.17 -5.41
CA MET A 171 -9.79 0.55 -6.63
C MET A 171 -9.75 -0.98 -6.54
N ALA A 172 -8.68 -1.56 -6.00
CA ALA A 172 -8.57 -3.01 -5.82
C ALA A 172 -9.62 -3.56 -4.84
N SER A 173 -10.03 -2.78 -3.81
CA SER A 173 -11.02 -3.26 -2.84
C SER A 173 -12.43 -3.33 -3.43
N VAL A 174 -12.79 -2.44 -4.35
CA VAL A 174 -14.10 -2.40 -4.99
C VAL A 174 -14.16 -3.16 -6.32
N ARG A 175 -13.02 -3.57 -6.87
CA ARG A 175 -12.95 -4.35 -8.11
C ARG A 175 -13.64 -5.70 -7.93
N VAL A 176 -14.56 -6.04 -8.82
CA VAL A 176 -15.32 -7.31 -8.88
C VAL A 176 -16.05 -7.60 -7.55
N LYS A 177 -17.37 -7.73 -7.52
CA LYS A 177 -18.12 -7.93 -6.25
C LYS A 177 -17.81 -6.82 -5.20
N PRO A 178 -18.11 -5.53 -5.50
CA PRO A 178 -17.77 -4.38 -4.65
C PRO A 178 -18.32 -4.47 -3.21
N GLU A 179 -19.37 -5.25 -2.98
CA GLU A 179 -19.91 -5.58 -1.66
C GLU A 179 -18.89 -6.24 -0.72
N ARG A 180 -17.78 -6.78 -1.25
CA ARG A 180 -16.67 -7.35 -0.47
C ARG A 180 -15.60 -6.33 -0.05
N SER A 181 -15.78 -5.06 -0.40
CA SER A 181 -14.76 -4.01 -0.22
C SER A 181 -14.28 -3.85 1.22
N GLU A 182 -15.18 -3.86 2.21
CA GLU A 182 -14.80 -3.77 3.63
C GLU A 182 -13.90 -4.94 4.05
N GLN A 183 -14.28 -6.18 3.72
CA GLN A 183 -13.46 -7.36 4.00
C GLN A 183 -12.08 -7.28 3.34
N ARG A 184 -12.01 -6.76 2.11
CA ARG A 184 -10.75 -6.60 1.37
C ARG A 184 -9.89 -5.51 2.00
N LEU A 185 -10.45 -4.36 2.34
CA LEU A 185 -9.70 -3.28 3.01
C LEU A 185 -9.11 -3.76 4.34
N ALA A 186 -9.87 -4.52 5.14
CA ALA A 186 -9.35 -5.11 6.37
C ALA A 186 -8.15 -6.04 6.11
N ARG A 187 -8.23 -6.91 5.09
CA ARG A 187 -7.12 -7.77 4.66
C ARG A 187 -5.92 -6.96 4.15
N PHE A 188 -6.16 -5.92 3.36
CA PHE A 188 -5.13 -5.06 2.81
C PHE A 188 -4.39 -4.30 3.91
N VAL A 189 -5.09 -3.73 4.89
CA VAL A 189 -4.49 -3.05 6.04
C VAL A 189 -3.68 -4.03 6.89
N ALA A 190 -4.16 -5.26 7.09
CA ALA A 190 -3.38 -6.30 7.76
C ALA A 190 -2.06 -6.62 7.01
N SER A 191 -2.10 -6.68 5.68
CA SER A 191 -0.89 -6.83 4.84
C SER A 191 0.07 -5.63 4.97
N ALA A 192 -0.44 -4.39 5.01
CA ALA A 192 0.40 -3.22 5.24
C ALA A 192 1.09 -3.25 6.60
N ARG A 193 0.38 -3.69 7.66
CA ARG A 193 0.94 -3.88 9.00
C ARG A 193 2.03 -4.95 9.02
N ASP A 194 1.84 -6.06 8.30
CA ASP A 194 2.87 -7.09 8.15
C ASP A 194 4.14 -6.52 7.50
N ILE A 195 4.01 -5.77 6.39
CA ILE A 195 5.14 -5.10 5.73
C ILE A 195 5.85 -4.11 6.68
N ALA A 196 5.08 -3.32 7.41
CA ALA A 196 5.60 -2.35 8.37
C ALA A 196 6.39 -3.01 9.50
N ALA A 197 6.04 -4.24 9.86
CA ALA A 197 6.73 -5.06 10.85
C ALA A 197 7.94 -5.86 10.26
N GLY A 198 8.22 -5.69 8.95
CA GLY A 198 9.32 -6.39 8.26
C GLY A 198 8.92 -7.70 7.57
N GLY A 199 7.62 -8.02 7.55
CA GLY A 199 7.05 -9.14 6.81
C GLY A 199 6.96 -8.89 5.31
N ALA A 200 6.44 -9.89 4.59
CA ALA A 200 6.37 -9.87 3.12
C ALA A 200 5.06 -9.27 2.58
N GLY A 201 4.06 -9.01 3.44
CA GLY A 201 2.75 -8.47 3.04
C GLY A 201 1.93 -9.40 2.18
N ARG A 202 2.14 -10.72 2.29
CA ARG A 202 1.51 -11.69 1.38
C ARG A 202 -0.02 -11.65 1.50
N LEU A 203 -0.67 -11.46 0.37
CA LEU A 203 -2.12 -11.53 0.22
C LEU A 203 -2.45 -12.70 -0.71
N PRO A 204 -2.91 -13.84 -0.18
CA PRO A 204 -3.35 -14.92 -1.04
C PRO A 204 -4.53 -14.44 -1.91
N PRO A 205 -4.60 -14.85 -3.19
CA PRO A 205 -5.74 -14.54 -4.04
C PRO A 205 -7.04 -14.96 -3.37
N GLU A 206 -8.06 -14.11 -3.41
CA GLU A 206 -9.39 -14.51 -2.95
C GLU A 206 -9.94 -15.65 -3.83
N ALA A 207 -10.66 -16.57 -3.20
CA ALA A 207 -11.47 -17.53 -3.93
C ALA A 207 -12.65 -16.77 -4.59
N GLY A 208 -12.85 -17.05 -5.88
CA GLY A 208 -13.89 -16.46 -6.72
C GLY A 208 -15.30 -16.65 -6.19
#